data_AF-A0A2G2H1L3-F1
#
_entry.id   AF-A0A2G2H1L3-F1
#
_cell.length_a   1.000
_cell.length_b   1.000
_cell.length_c   1.000
_cell.angle_alpha   90.00
_cell.angle_beta   90.00
_cell.angle_gamma   90.00
#
_symmetry.space_group_name_H-M   'P 1'
#
loop_
_entity.id
_entity.type
_entity.pdbx_description
1 polymer ?
#
loop_
_entity_poly.entity_id
_entity_poly.type
_entity_poly.pdbx_seq_one_letter_code
_entity_poly.pdbx_strand_id
1 'polypeptide(L)'
;MFNRKLLMLASPAAYFALEAYEKGVGNGREVPEPERKKPGMSDKEKNLAIFQAALIGSAAHSDGILHSEQEELLKTYIDGICSTYSGVSDELLLKIRSLLSRTVPFSELRDILGAVDKSANGFLELRNKVSDVVKANSRVVDAERAFVFKCELLFEGMPDVHIFKYKIHISESDIDTEYMSCLSSEDVRSRFPETDVTALNDGVLYTVHPSSASELVPFEYLLSDSFAASKHSELINAAREAGASRIRIEVASSQSGKCQSGKKAGLDMEVKVHEDAGTDSARCSAGVSGNRMIDDFHSLDEGKVIEYEFEGNRPSGWFNFKGQSADQILSQSRWLKEDDNLVTLVKGFFGKNRLVSHSFETDYSAVGKGMKLGGIAAKCDFPMVKASLSHDCEERREEMMKRNLRYYVDFRKR
;
A
#
# COMPACT_ATOMS: atom_id res chain seq x y z
N MET A 1 46.86 -7.01 -31.95
CA MET A 1 47.38 -7.12 -30.57
C MET A 1 46.41 -6.40 -29.65
N PHE A 2 45.48 -7.15 -29.05
CA PHE A 2 44.56 -6.64 -28.02
C PHE A 2 45.01 -7.17 -26.65
N ASN A 3 44.97 -6.29 -25.65
CA ASN A 3 45.67 -6.41 -24.36
C ASN A 3 45.24 -7.62 -23.51
N ARG A 4 46.19 -8.54 -23.26
CA ARG A 4 46.13 -9.70 -22.34
C ARG A 4 45.90 -9.36 -20.86
N LYS A 5 45.84 -8.08 -20.49
CA LYS A 5 45.79 -7.63 -19.08
C LYS A 5 44.37 -7.41 -18.53
N LEU A 6 43.31 -7.49 -19.34
CA LEU A 6 41.94 -7.29 -18.86
C LEU A 6 41.22 -8.57 -18.40
N LEU A 7 41.83 -9.75 -18.59
CA LEU A 7 41.21 -11.06 -18.26
C LEU A 7 41.54 -11.58 -16.85
N MET A 8 42.36 -10.87 -16.06
CA MET A 8 42.76 -11.30 -14.72
C MET A 8 41.87 -10.76 -13.57
N LEU A 9 40.72 -10.15 -13.88
CA LEU A 9 39.74 -9.71 -12.87
C LEU A 9 38.41 -10.48 -12.92
N ALA A 10 38.31 -11.53 -13.76
CA ALA A 10 37.17 -12.44 -13.76
C ALA A 10 37.51 -13.71 -12.97
N SER A 11 36.55 -14.12 -12.14
CA SER A 11 36.51 -15.23 -11.18
C SER A 11 37.38 -16.49 -11.44
N PRO A 12 37.62 -17.34 -10.41
CA PRO A 12 38.28 -18.65 -10.56
C PRO A 12 37.73 -19.54 -11.69
N ALA A 13 36.47 -19.36 -12.10
CA ALA A 13 35.87 -20.08 -13.23
C ALA A 13 36.52 -19.76 -14.59
N ALA A 14 37.10 -18.56 -14.76
CA ALA A 14 37.81 -18.19 -15.99
C ALA A 14 39.18 -18.87 -16.11
N TYR A 15 39.81 -19.23 -14.98
CA TYR A 15 41.08 -19.97 -14.97
C TYR A 15 40.89 -21.43 -15.39
N PHE A 16 39.83 -22.09 -14.90
CA PHE A 16 39.48 -23.45 -15.31
C PHE A 16 39.07 -23.56 -16.79
N ALA A 17 38.45 -22.52 -17.35
CA ALA A 17 38.10 -22.48 -18.77
C ALA A 17 39.34 -22.34 -19.67
N LEU A 18 40.37 -21.61 -19.24
CA LEU A 18 41.63 -21.48 -19.98
C LEU A 18 42.48 -22.75 -19.93
N GLU A 19 42.51 -23.43 -18.79
CA GLU A 19 43.25 -24.70 -18.63
C GLU A 19 42.60 -25.85 -19.43
N ALA A 20 41.27 -25.83 -19.59
CA ALA A 20 40.54 -26.74 -20.47
C ALA A 20 40.77 -26.44 -21.96
N TYR A 21 40.91 -25.16 -22.32
CA TYR A 21 41.19 -24.73 -23.70
C TYR A 21 42.62 -25.09 -24.14
N GLU A 22 43.61 -24.92 -23.26
CA GLU A 22 45.01 -25.26 -23.57
C GLU A 22 45.29 -26.77 -23.58
N LYS A 23 44.50 -27.58 -22.85
CA LYS A 23 44.59 -29.05 -22.89
C LYS A 23 43.80 -29.70 -24.05
N GLY A 24 43.00 -28.94 -24.79
CA GLY A 24 42.11 -29.45 -25.85
C GLY A 24 42.70 -29.47 -27.27
N VAL A 25 43.90 -28.93 -27.51
CA VAL A 25 44.53 -28.95 -28.84
C VAL A 25 45.31 -30.25 -29.02
N GLY A 26 44.60 -31.34 -29.23
CA GLY A 26 45.17 -32.66 -29.47
C GLY A 26 44.19 -33.62 -30.12
N ASN A 27 44.26 -33.73 -31.44
CA ASN A 27 43.71 -34.79 -32.28
C ASN A 27 42.18 -35.02 -32.23
N GLY A 28 41.46 -34.29 -33.10
CA GLY A 28 40.73 -34.90 -34.22
C GLY A 28 39.97 -36.22 -33.99
N ARG A 29 39.14 -36.30 -32.96
CA ARG A 29 37.93 -37.12 -32.93
C ARG A 29 36.85 -36.31 -32.24
N GLU A 30 35.77 -36.00 -32.94
CA GLU A 30 34.53 -35.54 -32.33
C GLU A 30 34.08 -36.61 -31.34
N VAL A 31 34.37 -36.37 -30.06
CA VAL A 31 33.71 -37.08 -28.98
C VAL A 31 32.31 -36.46 -28.93
N PRO A 32 31.22 -37.23 -29.18
CA PRO A 32 29.89 -36.70 -29.01
C PRO A 32 29.79 -36.23 -27.56
N GLU A 33 29.41 -34.96 -27.36
CA GLU A 33 29.10 -34.47 -26.02
C GLU A 33 28.14 -35.47 -25.38
N PRO A 34 28.41 -35.93 -24.14
CA PRO A 34 27.51 -36.87 -23.49
C PRO A 34 26.15 -36.19 -23.39
N GLU A 35 25.13 -36.76 -24.03
CA GLU A 35 23.74 -36.31 -23.93
C GLU A 35 23.38 -36.19 -22.45
N ARG A 36 23.42 -34.96 -21.92
CA ARG A 36 22.96 -34.69 -20.56
C ARG A 36 21.48 -35.02 -20.55
N LYS A 37 21.12 -36.14 -19.93
CA LYS A 37 19.71 -36.51 -19.72
C LYS A 37 18.99 -35.33 -19.06
N LYS A 38 18.00 -34.77 -19.76
CA LYS A 38 17.18 -33.68 -19.20
C LYS A 38 16.61 -34.12 -17.86
N PRO A 39 16.66 -33.28 -16.82
CA PRO A 39 16.08 -33.63 -15.53
C PRO A 39 14.57 -33.86 -15.65
N GLY A 40 14.04 -34.76 -14.82
CA GLY A 40 12.59 -34.88 -14.64
C GLY A 40 12.07 -33.71 -13.80
N MET A 41 10.82 -33.31 -14.02
CA MET A 41 10.20 -32.18 -13.31
C MET A 41 9.69 -32.59 -11.93
N SER A 42 10.19 -31.97 -10.87
CA SER A 42 9.72 -32.14 -9.49
C SER A 42 8.35 -31.48 -9.28
N ASP A 43 7.63 -31.88 -8.24
CA ASP A 43 6.30 -31.30 -7.95
C ASP A 43 6.38 -29.81 -7.60
N LYS A 44 7.48 -29.37 -6.99
CA LYS A 44 7.75 -27.94 -6.74
C LYS A 44 7.86 -27.15 -8.06
N GLU A 45 8.60 -27.69 -9.03
CA GLU A 45 8.75 -27.08 -10.35
C GLU A 45 7.43 -27.07 -11.12
N LYS A 46 6.62 -28.14 -11.02
CA LYS A 46 5.28 -28.21 -11.62
C LYS A 46 4.37 -27.11 -11.07
N ASN A 47 4.30 -26.97 -9.75
CA ASN A 47 3.48 -25.93 -9.11
C ASN A 47 3.94 -24.53 -9.51
N LEU A 48 5.25 -24.29 -9.56
CA LEU A 48 5.81 -23.02 -10.03
C LEU A 48 5.46 -22.76 -11.50
N ALA A 49 5.54 -23.78 -12.37
CA ALA A 49 5.21 -23.64 -13.77
C ALA A 49 3.72 -23.34 -13.99
N ILE A 50 2.83 -23.98 -13.22
CA ILE A 50 1.39 -23.69 -13.23
C ILE A 50 1.14 -22.24 -12.79
N PHE A 51 1.78 -21.80 -11.72
CA PHE A 51 1.63 -20.43 -11.23
C PHE A 51 2.15 -19.39 -12.22
N GLN A 52 3.33 -19.65 -12.80
CA GLN A 52 3.91 -18.80 -13.84
C GLN A 52 2.99 -18.71 -15.06
N ALA A 53 2.44 -19.83 -15.53
CA ALA A 53 1.48 -19.85 -16.64
C ALA A 53 0.24 -19.00 -16.34
N ALA A 54 -0.32 -19.13 -15.13
CA ALA A 54 -1.47 -18.34 -14.69
C ALA A 54 -1.15 -16.83 -14.66
N LEU A 55 0.04 -16.45 -14.16
CA LEU A 55 0.48 -15.06 -14.11
C LEU A 55 0.69 -14.48 -15.51
N ILE A 56 1.48 -15.13 -16.36
CA ILE A 56 1.82 -14.57 -17.68
C ILE A 56 0.65 -14.62 -18.66
N GLY A 57 -0.21 -15.65 -18.58
CA GLY A 57 -1.46 -15.70 -19.33
C GLY A 57 -2.39 -14.56 -18.91
N SER A 58 -2.56 -14.36 -17.61
CA SER A 58 -3.34 -13.22 -17.10
C SER A 58 -2.76 -11.87 -17.47
N ALA A 59 -1.43 -11.73 -17.48
CA ALA A 59 -0.75 -10.51 -17.91
C ALA A 59 -1.10 -10.16 -19.35
N ALA A 60 -0.94 -11.12 -20.27
CA ALA A 60 -1.17 -10.96 -21.70
C ALA A 60 -2.64 -10.75 -22.06
N HIS A 61 -3.57 -11.16 -21.20
CA HIS A 61 -5.02 -11.03 -21.43
C HIS A 61 -5.68 -9.99 -20.49
N SER A 62 -4.91 -9.23 -19.72
CA SER A 62 -5.44 -8.38 -18.64
C SER A 62 -6.31 -7.23 -19.12
N ASP A 63 -6.09 -6.75 -20.34
CA ASP A 63 -6.90 -5.72 -21.01
C ASP A 63 -7.94 -6.29 -22.00
N GLY A 64 -8.01 -7.62 -22.11
CA GLY A 64 -8.90 -8.33 -23.03
C GLY A 64 -8.38 -8.47 -24.47
N ILE A 65 -7.18 -7.97 -24.79
CA ILE A 65 -6.62 -7.98 -26.14
C ILE A 65 -5.25 -8.67 -26.13
N LEU A 66 -5.13 -9.81 -26.82
CA LEU A 66 -3.83 -10.47 -26.98
C LEU A 66 -3.06 -9.88 -28.16
N HIS A 67 -1.91 -9.27 -27.89
CA HIS A 67 -1.00 -8.76 -28.92
C HIS A 67 -0.06 -9.85 -29.45
N SER A 68 0.44 -9.68 -30.68
CA SER A 68 1.34 -10.64 -31.34
C SER A 68 2.62 -10.92 -30.57
N GLU A 69 3.24 -9.90 -30.00
CA GLU A 69 4.48 -9.96 -29.23
C GLU A 69 4.27 -10.69 -27.91
N GLN A 70 3.11 -10.47 -27.26
CA GLN A 70 2.70 -11.21 -26.08
C GLN A 70 2.45 -12.68 -26.43
N GLU A 71 1.76 -12.96 -27.53
CA GLU A 71 1.49 -14.32 -28.00
C GLU A 71 2.78 -15.11 -28.26
N GLU A 72 3.81 -14.48 -28.83
CA GLU A 72 5.13 -15.08 -29.04
C GLU A 72 5.81 -15.45 -27.71
N LEU A 73 5.73 -14.59 -26.70
CA LEU A 73 6.24 -14.88 -25.35
C LEU A 73 5.50 -16.06 -24.70
N LEU A 74 4.17 -16.12 -24.83
CA LEU A 74 3.38 -17.24 -24.30
C LEU A 74 3.75 -18.57 -24.97
N LYS A 75 3.99 -18.58 -26.29
CA LYS A 75 4.46 -19.76 -27.04
C LYS A 75 5.84 -20.21 -26.56
N THR A 76 6.77 -19.26 -26.44
CA THR A 76 8.15 -19.51 -25.99
C THR A 76 8.19 -20.11 -24.58
N TYR A 77 7.22 -19.78 -23.72
CA TYR A 77 7.12 -20.35 -22.38
C TYR A 77 6.92 -21.88 -22.39
N ILE A 78 6.01 -22.38 -23.23
CA ILE A 78 5.77 -23.82 -23.37
C ILE A 78 7.01 -24.53 -23.92
N ASP A 79 7.62 -23.97 -24.97
CA ASP A 79 8.83 -24.52 -25.59
C ASP A 79 10.00 -24.55 -24.60
N GLY A 80 10.10 -23.54 -23.73
CA GLY A 80 11.05 -23.50 -22.61
C GLY A 80 10.88 -24.65 -21.62
N ILE A 81 9.65 -24.99 -21.24
CA ILE A 81 9.38 -26.14 -20.34
C ILE A 81 9.76 -27.45 -21.02
N CYS A 82 9.33 -27.67 -22.26
CA CYS A 82 9.59 -28.89 -23.02
C CYS A 82 11.08 -29.07 -23.38
N SER A 83 11.82 -27.97 -23.56
CA SER A 83 13.25 -27.99 -23.80
C SER A 83 14.04 -28.29 -22.52
N THR A 84 13.61 -27.78 -21.37
CA THR A 84 14.31 -27.93 -20.09
C THR A 84 14.11 -29.30 -19.44
N TYR A 85 12.87 -29.80 -19.39
CA TYR A 85 12.53 -31.01 -18.64
C TYR A 85 12.25 -32.21 -19.56
N SER A 86 12.57 -33.41 -19.09
CA SER A 86 12.10 -34.66 -19.71
C SER A 86 10.78 -35.13 -19.09
N GLY A 87 9.97 -35.84 -19.88
CA GLY A 87 8.78 -36.54 -19.37
C GLY A 87 7.67 -35.63 -18.85
N VAL A 88 7.55 -34.42 -19.38
CA VAL A 88 6.43 -33.51 -19.06
C VAL A 88 5.13 -34.17 -19.54
N SER A 89 4.21 -34.41 -18.62
CA SER A 89 2.93 -35.07 -18.93
C SER A 89 2.02 -34.19 -19.79
N ASP A 90 1.29 -34.80 -20.71
CA ASP A 90 0.28 -34.11 -21.54
C ASP A 90 -0.78 -33.37 -20.71
N GLU A 91 -1.19 -33.95 -19.58
CA GLU A 91 -2.16 -33.33 -18.66
C GLU A 91 -1.66 -31.98 -18.12
N LEU A 92 -0.38 -31.92 -17.71
CA LEU A 92 0.25 -30.68 -17.27
C LEU A 92 0.34 -29.64 -18.41
N LEU A 93 0.70 -30.07 -19.62
CA LEU A 93 0.78 -29.17 -20.77
C LEU A 93 -0.60 -28.61 -21.15
N LEU A 94 -1.65 -29.43 -21.09
CA LEU A 94 -3.03 -28.99 -21.31
C LEU A 94 -3.45 -27.97 -20.26
N LYS A 95 -3.14 -28.21 -18.98
CA LYS A 95 -3.41 -27.26 -17.91
C LYS A 95 -2.68 -25.92 -18.12
N ILE A 96 -1.40 -25.96 -18.48
CA ILE A 96 -0.61 -24.75 -18.75
C ILE A 96 -1.19 -23.99 -19.95
N ARG A 97 -1.49 -24.67 -21.06
CA ARG A 97 -2.12 -24.04 -22.24
C ARG A 97 -3.44 -23.35 -21.90
N SER A 98 -4.28 -24.00 -21.10
CA SER A 98 -5.55 -23.41 -20.67
C SER A 98 -5.38 -22.17 -19.79
N LEU A 99 -4.31 -22.09 -18.99
CA LEU A 99 -4.02 -20.91 -18.17
C LEU A 99 -3.42 -19.78 -19.02
N LEU A 100 -2.62 -20.10 -20.02
CA LEU A 100 -2.02 -19.11 -20.92
C LEU A 100 -3.05 -18.44 -21.83
N SER A 101 -4.18 -19.10 -22.10
CA SER A 101 -5.19 -18.62 -23.06
C SER A 101 -6.29 -17.75 -22.44
N ARG A 102 -6.20 -17.38 -21.16
CA ARG A 102 -7.26 -16.65 -20.47
C ARG A 102 -6.74 -15.77 -19.33
N THR A 103 -7.57 -14.82 -18.93
CA THR A 103 -7.44 -14.16 -17.63
C THR A 103 -7.88 -15.09 -16.51
N VAL A 104 -7.05 -15.22 -15.48
CA VAL A 104 -7.32 -16.04 -14.30
C VAL A 104 -7.87 -15.15 -13.18
N PRO A 105 -8.99 -15.51 -12.51
CA PRO A 105 -9.50 -14.74 -11.39
C PRO A 105 -8.45 -14.52 -10.31
N PHE A 106 -8.47 -13.35 -9.65
CA PHE A 106 -7.46 -13.03 -8.65
C PHE A 106 -7.48 -13.98 -7.43
N SER A 107 -8.65 -14.51 -7.10
CA SER A 107 -8.80 -15.57 -6.09
C SER A 107 -8.07 -16.86 -6.47
N GLU A 108 -8.21 -17.31 -7.72
CA GLU A 108 -7.54 -18.49 -8.25
C GLU A 108 -6.01 -18.29 -8.27
N LEU A 109 -5.51 -17.10 -8.65
CA LEU A 109 -4.09 -16.77 -8.56
C LEU A 109 -3.54 -16.88 -7.13
N ARG A 110 -4.31 -16.43 -6.14
CA ARG A 110 -3.94 -16.53 -4.72
C ARG A 110 -3.89 -17.96 -4.22
N ASP A 111 -4.86 -18.78 -4.63
CA ASP A 111 -4.93 -20.19 -4.27
C ASP A 111 -3.75 -20.97 -4.86
N ILE A 112 -3.42 -20.73 -6.14
CA ILE A 112 -2.28 -21.36 -6.80
C ILE A 112 -0.97 -20.94 -6.14
N LEU A 113 -0.81 -19.66 -5.77
CA LEU A 113 0.39 -19.18 -5.05
C LEU A 113 0.58 -19.90 -3.71
N GLY A 114 -0.50 -20.26 -3.02
CA GLY A 114 -0.45 -21.02 -1.77
C GLY A 114 0.28 -22.36 -1.90
N ALA A 115 0.35 -22.94 -3.11
CA ALA A 115 1.01 -24.20 -3.40
C ALA A 115 2.48 -24.05 -3.88
N VAL A 116 3.00 -22.82 -3.97
CA VAL A 116 4.36 -22.51 -4.44
C VAL A 116 5.30 -22.28 -3.25
N ASP A 117 6.54 -22.78 -3.35
CA ASP A 117 7.57 -22.56 -2.34
C ASP A 117 8.07 -21.10 -2.37
N LYS A 118 7.87 -20.37 -1.26
CA LYS A 118 8.04 -18.91 -1.18
C LYS A 118 9.49 -18.48 -0.91
N SER A 119 10.45 -18.99 -1.68
CA SER A 119 11.83 -18.49 -1.60
C SER A 119 11.94 -17.07 -2.17
N ALA A 120 12.69 -16.18 -1.51
CA ALA A 120 12.76 -14.75 -1.85
C ALA A 120 13.22 -14.47 -3.30
N ASN A 121 14.11 -15.31 -3.84
CA ASN A 121 14.60 -15.17 -5.23
C ASN A 121 13.52 -15.52 -6.27
N GLY A 122 12.53 -16.35 -5.93
CA GLY A 122 11.47 -16.75 -6.85
C GLY A 122 10.54 -15.59 -7.22
N PHE A 123 10.21 -14.71 -6.27
CA PHE A 123 9.31 -13.59 -6.55
C PHE A 123 9.92 -12.53 -7.47
N LEU A 124 11.22 -12.30 -7.40
CA LEU A 124 11.89 -11.35 -8.31
C LEU A 124 11.79 -11.83 -9.77
N GLU A 125 12.03 -13.13 -10.01
CA GLU A 125 11.88 -13.71 -11.35
C GLU A 125 10.44 -13.63 -11.86
N LEU A 126 9.45 -13.85 -10.99
CA LEU A 126 8.03 -13.74 -11.34
C LEU A 126 7.64 -12.31 -11.70
N ARG A 127 8.12 -11.31 -10.95
CA ARG A 127 7.93 -9.88 -11.26
C ARG A 127 8.48 -9.53 -12.64
N ASN A 128 9.70 -9.97 -12.93
CA ASN A 128 10.33 -9.71 -14.22
C ASN A 128 9.51 -10.33 -15.36
N LYS A 129 9.08 -11.58 -15.23
CA LYS A 129 8.23 -12.25 -16.25
C LYS A 129 6.92 -11.50 -16.52
N VAL A 130 6.24 -11.05 -15.46
CA VAL A 130 5.02 -10.24 -15.62
C VAL A 130 5.34 -8.92 -16.35
N SER A 131 6.43 -8.25 -15.97
CA SER A 131 6.85 -7.00 -16.60
C SER A 131 7.19 -7.18 -18.09
N ASP A 132 7.90 -8.25 -18.43
CA ASP A 132 8.30 -8.56 -19.82
C ASP A 132 7.08 -8.75 -20.72
N VAL A 133 6.05 -9.46 -20.23
CA VAL A 133 4.81 -9.70 -20.99
C VAL A 133 4.00 -8.43 -21.16
N VAL A 134 3.78 -7.67 -20.08
CA VAL A 134 3.02 -6.42 -20.13
C VAL A 134 3.71 -5.36 -21.00
N LYS A 135 5.04 -5.31 -21.01
CA LYS A 135 5.79 -4.32 -21.79
C LYS A 135 6.10 -4.73 -23.24
N ALA A 136 5.73 -5.95 -23.63
CA ALA A 136 6.06 -6.51 -24.95
C ALA A 136 5.53 -5.65 -26.11
N ASN A 137 4.33 -5.09 -25.98
CA ASN A 137 3.68 -4.26 -27.01
C ASN A 137 4.06 -2.76 -26.94
N SER A 138 5.07 -2.38 -26.15
CA SER A 138 5.57 -1.00 -25.95
C SER A 138 4.59 0.03 -25.35
N ARG A 139 3.32 -0.32 -25.13
CA ARG A 139 2.31 0.57 -24.55
C ARG A 139 1.51 -0.14 -23.45
N VAL A 140 1.83 0.21 -22.21
CA VAL A 140 1.09 -0.28 -21.05
C VAL A 140 -0.22 0.50 -20.86
N VAL A 141 -1.36 -0.19 -20.84
CA VAL A 141 -2.69 0.37 -20.57
C VAL A 141 -3.10 0.24 -19.10
N ASP A 142 -4.15 0.93 -18.68
CA ASP A 142 -4.54 0.98 -17.25
C ASP A 142 -4.97 -0.39 -16.69
N ALA A 143 -5.58 -1.25 -17.51
CA ALA A 143 -5.93 -2.61 -17.11
C ALA A 143 -4.68 -3.46 -16.83
N GLU A 144 -3.64 -3.33 -17.65
CA GLU A 144 -2.35 -3.99 -17.42
C GLU A 144 -1.65 -3.43 -16.16
N ARG A 145 -1.69 -2.10 -15.95
CA ARG A 145 -1.18 -1.49 -14.70
C ARG A 145 -1.91 -2.04 -13.48
N ALA A 146 -3.24 -2.16 -13.55
CA ALA A 146 -4.08 -2.71 -12.49
C ALA A 146 -3.72 -4.17 -12.19
N PHE A 147 -3.46 -4.98 -13.23
CA PHE A 147 -2.98 -6.35 -13.06
C PHE A 147 -1.60 -6.41 -12.37
N VAL A 148 -0.63 -5.62 -12.82
CA VAL A 148 0.71 -5.56 -12.21
C VAL A 148 0.60 -5.14 -10.74
N PHE A 149 -0.22 -4.13 -10.44
CA PHE A 149 -0.49 -3.70 -9.08
C PHE A 149 -1.04 -4.82 -8.21
N LYS A 150 -2.05 -5.56 -8.69
CA LYS A 150 -2.61 -6.70 -7.95
C LYS A 150 -1.59 -7.83 -7.75
N CYS A 151 -0.69 -8.06 -8.71
CA CYS A 151 0.43 -8.99 -8.54
C CYS A 151 1.38 -8.53 -7.44
N GLU A 152 1.71 -7.24 -7.38
CA GLU A 152 2.53 -6.71 -6.28
C GLU A 152 1.84 -6.83 -4.92
N LEU A 153 0.52 -6.58 -4.84
CA LEU A 153 -0.24 -6.87 -3.61
C LEU A 153 -0.12 -8.33 -3.20
N LEU A 154 -0.25 -9.25 -4.17
CA LEU A 154 -0.15 -10.69 -3.93
C LEU A 154 1.24 -11.09 -3.40
N PHE A 155 2.32 -10.57 -4.00
CA PHE A 155 3.70 -10.87 -3.58
C PHE A 155 4.05 -10.25 -2.21
N GLU A 156 3.45 -9.10 -1.89
CA GLU A 156 3.60 -8.40 -0.62
C GLU A 156 2.68 -8.94 0.49
N GLY A 157 1.84 -9.95 0.19
CA GLY A 157 0.89 -10.54 1.13
C GLY A 157 -0.25 -9.60 1.55
N MET A 158 -0.56 -8.60 0.72
CA MET A 158 -1.62 -7.62 0.95
C MET A 158 -2.99 -8.17 0.52
N PRO A 159 -4.09 -7.69 1.14
CA PRO A 159 -5.45 -8.03 0.69
C PRO A 159 -5.71 -7.51 -0.73
N ASP A 160 -6.67 -8.11 -1.43
CA ASP A 160 -7.15 -7.60 -2.71
C ASP A 160 -7.78 -6.23 -2.54
N VAL A 161 -7.59 -5.39 -3.56
CA VAL A 161 -8.10 -4.03 -3.62
C VAL A 161 -8.79 -3.84 -4.96
N HIS A 162 -10.03 -3.34 -4.90
CA HIS A 162 -10.75 -2.98 -6.12
C HIS A 162 -10.23 -1.64 -6.65
N ILE A 163 -9.98 -1.63 -7.96
CA ILE A 163 -9.51 -0.47 -8.71
C ILE A 163 -10.65 0.01 -9.59
N PHE A 164 -10.97 1.29 -9.47
CA PHE A 164 -12.03 1.92 -10.23
C PHE A 164 -11.47 2.99 -11.15
N LYS A 165 -11.87 2.99 -12.42
CA LYS A 165 -11.59 4.08 -13.35
C LYS A 165 -12.83 4.93 -13.48
N TYR A 166 -12.75 6.19 -13.05
CA TYR A 166 -13.89 7.09 -13.19
C TYR A 166 -13.99 7.60 -14.63
N LYS A 167 -15.21 7.59 -15.17
CA LYS A 167 -15.52 8.09 -16.52
C LYS A 167 -16.78 8.94 -16.49
N ILE A 168 -16.72 10.15 -17.04
CA ILE A 168 -17.90 11.01 -17.24
C ILE A 168 -18.83 10.38 -18.28
N HIS A 169 -18.26 9.79 -19.33
CA HIS A 169 -18.97 9.06 -20.37
C HIS A 169 -18.36 7.67 -20.53
N ILE A 170 -19.14 6.63 -20.23
CA ILE A 170 -18.76 5.23 -20.47
C ILE A 170 -19.09 4.90 -21.93
N SER A 171 -18.09 4.44 -22.67
CA SER A 171 -18.22 3.93 -24.03
C SER A 171 -18.28 2.40 -24.05
N GLU A 172 -18.71 1.81 -25.17
CA GLU A 172 -18.70 0.34 -25.34
C GLU A 172 -17.28 -0.26 -25.25
N SER A 173 -16.24 0.56 -25.46
CA SER A 173 -14.84 0.15 -25.31
C SER A 173 -14.33 0.18 -23.87
N ASP A 174 -15.06 0.81 -22.94
CA ASP A 174 -14.71 0.82 -21.52
C ASP A 174 -15.19 -0.49 -20.88
N ILE A 175 -14.46 -1.57 -21.18
CA ILE A 175 -14.79 -2.92 -20.73
C ILE A 175 -14.29 -3.11 -19.30
N ASP A 176 -15.18 -3.52 -18.40
CA ASP A 176 -14.81 -4.01 -17.08
C ASP A 176 -13.94 -5.25 -17.21
N THR A 177 -12.78 -5.23 -16.55
CA THR A 177 -11.89 -6.40 -16.47
C THR A 177 -11.95 -7.02 -15.07
N GLU A 178 -11.37 -8.21 -14.93
CA GLU A 178 -11.18 -8.86 -13.62
C GLU A 178 -10.41 -7.98 -12.61
N TYR A 179 -9.60 -7.04 -13.12
CA TYR A 179 -8.66 -6.27 -12.31
C TYR A 179 -9.06 -4.80 -12.13
N MET A 180 -9.95 -4.28 -12.96
CA MET A 180 -10.38 -2.88 -12.95
C MET A 180 -11.82 -2.75 -13.47
N SER A 181 -12.63 -1.93 -12.79
CA SER A 181 -13.97 -1.58 -13.26
C SER A 181 -14.09 -0.11 -13.60
N CYS A 182 -14.90 0.23 -14.59
CA CYS A 182 -15.25 1.61 -14.93
C CYS A 182 -16.47 2.06 -14.11
N LEU A 183 -16.45 3.30 -13.62
CA LEU A 183 -17.57 3.88 -12.87
C LEU A 183 -18.07 5.15 -13.53
N SER A 184 -19.38 5.25 -13.70
CA SER A 184 -20.06 6.48 -14.09
C SER A 184 -20.34 7.36 -12.86
N SER A 185 -20.74 8.61 -13.10
CA SER A 185 -21.23 9.48 -12.01
C SER A 185 -22.44 8.90 -11.27
N GLU A 186 -23.28 8.10 -11.92
CA GLU A 186 -24.43 7.47 -11.28
C GLU A 186 -23.99 6.32 -10.35
N ASP A 187 -23.05 5.50 -10.81
CA ASP A 187 -22.48 4.41 -10.00
C ASP A 187 -21.81 4.95 -8.74
N VAL A 188 -21.06 6.05 -8.86
CA VAL A 188 -20.41 6.67 -7.70
C VAL A 188 -21.43 7.17 -6.69
N ARG A 189 -22.48 7.89 -7.13
CA ARG A 189 -23.52 8.40 -6.20
C ARG A 189 -24.26 7.27 -5.47
N SER A 190 -24.47 6.15 -6.14
CA SER A 190 -25.21 5.00 -5.60
C SER A 190 -24.35 4.16 -4.65
N ARG A 191 -23.12 3.83 -5.04
CA ARG A 191 -22.25 2.89 -4.33
C ARG A 191 -21.31 3.56 -3.33
N PHE A 192 -20.94 4.81 -3.59
CA PHE A 192 -19.95 5.57 -2.81
C PHE A 192 -20.48 6.96 -2.42
N PRO A 193 -21.57 7.03 -1.61
CA PRO A 193 -22.29 8.27 -1.32
C PRO A 193 -21.47 9.33 -0.56
N GLU A 194 -20.35 8.96 0.07
CA GLU A 194 -19.46 9.92 0.74
C GLU A 194 -18.49 10.61 -0.25
N THR A 195 -18.45 10.17 -1.51
CA THR A 195 -17.58 10.73 -2.55
C THR A 195 -18.20 11.96 -3.20
N ASP A 196 -17.48 13.08 -3.21
CA ASP A 196 -17.85 14.24 -4.02
C ASP A 196 -17.55 13.97 -5.50
N VAL A 197 -18.59 13.61 -6.26
CA VAL A 197 -18.51 13.34 -7.70
C VAL A 197 -18.01 14.53 -8.51
N THR A 198 -18.22 15.76 -8.02
CA THR A 198 -17.78 16.98 -8.73
C THR A 198 -16.26 17.20 -8.62
N ALA A 199 -15.62 16.58 -7.64
CA ALA A 199 -14.17 16.61 -7.44
C ALA A 199 -13.44 15.46 -8.16
N LEU A 200 -14.17 14.56 -8.84
CA LEU A 200 -13.56 13.44 -9.57
C LEU A 200 -13.06 13.88 -10.96
N ASN A 201 -11.89 13.37 -11.32
CA ASN A 201 -11.23 13.65 -12.59
C ASN A 201 -11.45 12.51 -13.57
N ASP A 202 -11.88 12.84 -14.80
CA ASP A 202 -12.12 11.85 -15.85
C ASP A 202 -10.86 11.05 -16.19
N GLY A 203 -10.99 9.73 -16.25
CA GLY A 203 -9.92 8.80 -16.57
C GLY A 203 -8.93 8.50 -15.44
N VAL A 204 -9.09 9.09 -14.26
CA VAL A 204 -8.24 8.82 -13.08
C VAL A 204 -8.66 7.51 -12.40
N LEU A 205 -7.66 6.83 -11.83
CA LEU A 205 -7.83 5.59 -11.06
C LEU A 205 -8.04 5.89 -9.58
N TYR A 206 -9.04 5.25 -9.00
CA TYR A 206 -9.49 5.39 -7.63
C TYR A 206 -9.50 4.04 -6.92
N THR A 207 -9.44 4.11 -5.60
CA THR A 207 -9.72 2.98 -4.72
C THR A 207 -10.58 3.44 -3.55
N VAL A 208 -11.03 2.48 -2.74
CA VAL A 208 -11.87 2.75 -1.57
C VAL A 208 -11.01 3.33 -0.44
N HIS A 209 -11.54 4.31 0.28
CA HIS A 209 -10.86 4.86 1.45
C HIS A 209 -10.65 3.77 2.52
N PRO A 210 -9.45 3.62 3.11
CA PRO A 210 -9.17 2.53 4.06
C PRO A 210 -10.07 2.50 5.31
N SER A 211 -10.66 3.64 5.68
CA SER A 211 -11.61 3.75 6.80
C SER A 211 -13.06 3.97 6.37
N SER A 212 -13.37 4.07 5.07
CA SER A 212 -14.75 4.26 4.62
C SER A 212 -15.01 3.50 3.32
N ALA A 213 -15.82 2.45 3.41
CA ALA A 213 -16.21 1.64 2.25
C ALA A 213 -17.09 2.40 1.24
N SER A 214 -17.69 3.52 1.67
CA SER A 214 -18.58 4.38 0.89
C SER A 214 -17.88 5.60 0.27
N GLU A 215 -16.55 5.67 0.35
CA GLU A 215 -15.76 6.78 -0.20
C GLU A 215 -14.68 6.28 -1.16
N LEU A 216 -14.56 6.94 -2.31
CA LEU A 216 -13.47 6.76 -3.25
C LEU A 216 -12.40 7.84 -3.06
N VAL A 217 -11.15 7.42 -3.10
CA VAL A 217 -9.99 8.31 -3.09
C VAL A 217 -8.98 7.94 -4.17
N PRO A 218 -8.29 8.92 -4.77
CA PRO A 218 -7.24 8.63 -5.74
C PRO A 218 -6.02 8.02 -5.03
N PHE A 219 -5.24 7.19 -5.72
CA PHE A 219 -4.04 6.59 -5.14
C PHE A 219 -3.01 7.64 -4.66
N GLU A 220 -2.92 8.79 -5.32
CA GLU A 220 -2.05 9.90 -4.91
C GLU A 220 -2.43 10.45 -3.52
N TYR A 221 -3.72 10.44 -3.16
CA TYR A 221 -4.17 10.88 -1.84
C TYR A 221 -3.55 10.03 -0.73
N LEU A 222 -3.39 8.72 -0.94
CA LEU A 222 -2.79 7.80 0.03
C LEU A 222 -1.31 8.07 0.30
N LEU A 223 -0.65 8.82 -0.59
CA LEU A 223 0.73 9.28 -0.45
C LEU A 223 0.83 10.73 0.04
N SER A 224 -0.31 11.38 0.24
CA SER A 224 -0.34 12.78 0.64
C SER A 224 -0.07 12.93 2.13
N ASP A 225 0.59 14.03 2.44
CA ASP A 225 0.74 14.59 3.78
C ASP A 225 -0.60 14.62 4.54
N SER A 226 -1.65 15.07 3.87
CA SER A 226 -2.99 15.15 4.46
C SER A 226 -3.54 13.81 4.90
N PHE A 227 -3.23 12.72 4.20
CA PHE A 227 -3.66 11.36 4.57
C PHE A 227 -2.89 10.87 5.80
N ALA A 228 -1.58 11.10 5.87
CA ALA A 228 -0.76 10.74 7.02
C ALA A 228 -1.21 11.47 8.30
N ALA A 229 -1.45 12.78 8.25
CA ALA A 229 -1.86 13.55 9.44
C ALA A 229 -3.36 13.48 9.79
N SER A 230 -4.20 12.99 8.88
CA SER A 230 -5.66 13.07 8.94
C SER A 230 -6.29 12.72 10.28
N LYS A 231 -5.92 11.59 10.91
CA LYS A 231 -6.46 11.15 12.21
C LYS A 231 -6.19 12.18 13.32
N HIS A 232 -5.02 12.82 13.32
CA HIS A 232 -4.66 13.86 14.28
C HIS A 232 -5.28 15.20 13.97
N SER A 233 -5.26 15.59 12.70
CA SER A 233 -5.87 16.82 12.23
C SER A 233 -7.36 16.85 12.56
N GLU A 234 -8.08 15.75 12.32
CA GLU A 234 -9.49 15.63 12.68
C GLU A 234 -9.70 15.75 14.19
N LEU A 235 -8.88 15.09 15.02
CA LEU A 235 -9.03 15.14 16.48
C LEU A 235 -8.76 16.53 17.06
N ILE A 236 -7.69 17.18 16.60
CA ILE A 236 -7.29 18.53 17.00
C ILE A 236 -8.36 19.54 16.58
N ASN A 237 -8.89 19.41 15.37
CA ASN A 237 -10.00 20.23 14.90
C ASN A 237 -11.27 19.99 15.72
N ALA A 238 -11.58 18.74 16.08
CA ALA A 238 -12.74 18.43 16.92
C ALA A 238 -12.63 19.09 18.30
N ALA A 239 -11.46 19.05 18.94
CA ALA A 239 -11.20 19.73 20.21
C ALA A 239 -11.27 21.26 20.08
N ARG A 240 -10.72 21.83 19.00
CA ARG A 240 -10.86 23.27 18.68
C ARG A 240 -12.32 23.67 18.53
N GLU A 241 -13.12 22.91 17.79
CA GLU A 241 -14.56 23.12 17.65
C GLU A 241 -15.30 22.97 18.99
N ALA A 242 -14.86 22.09 19.88
CA ALA A 242 -15.38 22.01 21.24
C ALA A 242 -15.04 23.24 22.11
N GLY A 243 -14.18 24.13 21.61
CA GLY A 243 -13.75 25.35 22.27
C GLY A 243 -12.53 25.16 23.16
N ALA A 244 -11.65 24.20 22.83
CA ALA A 244 -10.34 24.10 23.46
C ALA A 244 -9.54 25.39 23.19
N SER A 245 -8.90 25.93 24.21
CA SER A 245 -7.94 27.02 24.09
C SER A 245 -6.55 26.50 23.74
N ARG A 246 -6.26 25.24 24.08
CA ARG A 246 -4.94 24.64 23.89
C ARG A 246 -4.99 23.12 23.82
N ILE A 247 -4.11 22.53 23.01
CA ILE A 247 -3.87 21.09 22.97
C ILE A 247 -2.37 20.83 23.09
N ARG A 248 -1.98 19.94 23.98
CA ARG A 248 -0.61 19.42 24.09
C ARG A 248 -0.58 17.95 23.70
N ILE A 249 0.43 17.55 22.95
CA ILE A 249 0.61 16.18 22.49
C ILE A 249 2.04 15.73 22.81
N GLU A 250 2.18 14.58 23.46
CA GLU A 250 3.48 14.00 23.81
C GLU A 250 3.53 12.51 23.46
N VAL A 251 4.72 11.96 23.22
CA VAL A 251 4.91 10.50 23.14
C VAL A 251 4.93 9.94 24.55
N ALA A 252 3.99 9.07 24.88
CA ALA A 252 3.96 8.36 26.15
C ALA A 252 5.02 7.25 26.13
N SER A 253 5.99 7.32 27.04
CA SER A 253 7.00 6.24 27.18
C SER A 253 6.30 4.91 27.47
N SER A 254 6.75 3.85 26.80
CA SER A 254 6.18 2.49 26.95
C SER A 254 6.42 1.87 28.33
N GLN A 255 7.03 2.61 29.27
CA GLN A 255 7.29 2.20 30.64
C GLN A 255 6.19 2.71 31.59
N SER A 256 4.95 2.28 31.37
CA SER A 256 4.03 2.15 32.51
C SER A 256 3.16 0.91 32.34
N GLY A 257 3.49 -0.11 33.11
CA GLY A 257 2.63 -1.25 33.38
C GLY A 257 2.59 -2.33 32.31
N LYS A 258 3.05 -3.53 32.68
CA LYS A 258 2.56 -4.78 32.10
C LYS A 258 1.03 -4.82 32.24
N CYS A 259 0.28 -4.34 31.25
CA CYS A 259 -1.07 -4.81 31.03
C CYS A 259 -0.95 -6.11 30.23
N GLN A 260 -0.93 -7.21 30.97
CA GLN A 260 -1.11 -8.53 30.39
C GLN A 260 -2.43 -8.56 29.62
N SER A 261 -2.33 -8.86 28.32
CA SER A 261 -3.23 -9.73 27.55
C SER A 261 -4.70 -9.79 28.02
N GLY A 262 -5.58 -9.25 27.17
CA GLY A 262 -6.91 -9.83 26.96
C GLY A 262 -7.99 -9.41 27.95
N LYS A 263 -8.42 -8.15 27.90
CA LYS A 263 -9.81 -7.68 28.13
C LYS A 263 -9.81 -6.15 28.12
N LYS A 264 -10.61 -5.55 27.22
CA LYS A 264 -11.00 -4.13 27.12
C LYS A 264 -9.92 -3.11 27.52
N ALA A 265 -9.38 -2.40 26.52
CA ALA A 265 -8.59 -1.18 26.72
C ALA A 265 -9.20 -0.33 27.83
N GLY A 266 -8.54 -0.34 28.98
CA GLY A 266 -8.97 0.36 30.18
C GLY A 266 -8.84 1.85 29.93
N LEU A 267 -9.96 2.54 30.02
CA LEU A 267 -10.06 3.96 29.80
C LEU A 267 -9.53 4.68 31.05
N ASP A 268 -8.22 4.92 31.11
CA ASP A 268 -7.59 5.64 32.22
C ASP A 268 -7.85 7.16 32.06
N MET A 269 -9.01 7.59 32.56
CA MET A 269 -9.37 9.00 32.72
C MET A 269 -8.76 9.53 34.02
N GLU A 270 -7.62 10.21 33.93
CA GLU A 270 -7.18 11.09 35.02
C GLU A 270 -7.76 12.50 34.84
N VAL A 271 -8.53 12.96 35.82
CA VAL A 271 -8.88 14.38 35.98
C VAL A 271 -7.88 14.97 36.96
N LYS A 272 -6.75 15.49 36.45
CA LYS A 272 -5.78 16.24 37.25
C LYS A 272 -5.59 17.64 36.71
N VAL A 273 -5.67 18.61 37.61
CA VAL A 273 -5.28 20.00 37.38
C VAL A 273 -3.76 20.05 37.50
N HIS A 274 -3.04 20.23 36.38
CA HIS A 274 -1.59 20.31 36.41
C HIS A 274 -1.09 21.76 36.31
N GLU A 275 -0.20 22.12 37.24
CA GLU A 275 0.72 23.26 37.16
C GLU A 275 1.80 23.00 36.10
N ASP A 276 2.14 24.04 35.35
CA ASP A 276 3.12 24.01 34.25
C ASP A 276 4.52 23.67 34.76
N ALA A 277 4.99 22.45 34.44
CA ALA A 277 6.41 22.12 34.50
C ALA A 277 7.04 22.46 33.14
N GLY A 278 8.08 23.28 33.15
CA GLY A 278 8.78 23.73 31.94
C GLY A 278 9.44 22.56 31.20
N THR A 279 8.96 22.30 30.00
CA THR A 279 9.59 21.46 28.97
C THR A 279 9.66 22.30 27.69
N ASP A 280 10.76 22.17 26.94
CA ASP A 280 10.99 22.88 25.68
C ASP A 280 9.87 22.58 24.67
N SER A 281 8.89 23.48 24.60
CA SER A 281 7.68 23.39 23.76
C SER A 281 7.87 24.19 22.48
N ALA A 282 7.68 23.57 21.31
CA ALA A 282 7.49 24.31 20.07
C ALA A 282 6.06 24.90 20.05
N ARG A 283 5.95 26.23 20.16
CA ARG A 283 4.66 26.93 20.19
C ARG A 283 4.16 27.26 18.78
N CYS A 284 2.92 26.89 18.47
CA CYS A 284 2.29 27.16 17.18
C CYS A 284 1.06 28.07 17.34
N SER A 285 1.17 29.32 16.88
CA SER A 285 0.09 30.32 16.88
C SER A 285 -0.33 30.68 15.44
N ALA A 286 -1.13 29.84 14.79
CA ALA A 286 -1.95 30.14 13.60
C ALA A 286 -2.62 28.85 13.10
N GLY A 287 -3.72 28.99 12.35
CA GLY A 287 -4.55 27.90 11.82
C GLY A 287 -3.74 26.69 11.39
N VAL A 288 -4.14 25.51 11.88
CA VAL A 288 -3.31 24.33 11.76
C VAL A 288 -3.37 23.80 10.33
N SER A 289 -2.34 24.09 9.54
CA SER A 289 -2.17 23.48 8.22
C SER A 289 -1.66 22.05 8.40
N GLY A 290 -2.17 21.13 7.57
CA GLY A 290 -1.82 19.71 7.63
C GLY A 290 -0.30 19.47 7.56
N ASN A 291 0.42 20.25 6.74
CA ASN A 291 1.87 20.08 6.56
C ASN A 291 2.67 20.43 7.82
N ARG A 292 2.26 21.44 8.60
CA ARG A 292 2.96 21.81 9.84
C ARG A 292 2.76 20.76 10.94
N MET A 293 1.57 20.17 11.03
CA MET A 293 1.31 19.05 11.95
C MET A 293 2.23 17.87 11.70
N ILE A 294 2.51 17.57 10.43
CA ILE A 294 3.31 16.41 10.04
C ILE A 294 4.74 16.58 10.53
N ASP A 295 5.37 17.72 10.23
CA ASP A 295 6.72 18.03 10.72
C ASP A 295 6.80 17.99 12.25
N ASP A 296 5.78 18.56 12.91
CA ASP A 296 5.66 18.55 14.37
C ASP A 296 5.62 17.11 14.90
N PHE A 297 4.74 16.26 14.35
CA PHE A 297 4.63 14.86 14.74
C PHE A 297 5.91 14.09 14.44
N HIS A 298 6.54 14.24 13.28
CA HIS A 298 7.79 13.53 12.96
C HIS A 298 8.91 13.85 13.94
N SER A 299 9.06 15.11 14.33
CA SER A 299 10.08 15.56 15.28
C SER A 299 9.84 15.18 16.75
N LEU A 300 8.67 14.58 17.04
CA LEU A 300 8.22 14.23 18.38
C LEU A 300 8.90 12.96 18.92
N ASP A 301 9.96 13.17 19.69
CA ASP A 301 10.66 12.13 20.47
C ASP A 301 10.06 11.98 21.88
N GLU A 302 10.41 10.91 22.60
CA GLU A 302 10.06 10.75 24.01
C GLU A 302 10.50 12.00 24.82
N GLY A 303 9.56 12.59 25.56
CA GLY A 303 9.78 13.80 26.36
C GLY A 303 9.64 15.12 25.61
N LYS A 304 9.43 15.11 24.29
CA LYS A 304 9.03 16.31 23.53
C LYS A 304 7.52 16.48 23.55
N VAL A 305 7.08 17.74 23.50
CA VAL A 305 5.66 18.12 23.50
C VAL A 305 5.38 19.07 22.34
N ILE A 306 4.33 18.78 21.58
CA ILE A 306 3.75 19.71 20.59
C ILE A 306 2.60 20.45 21.27
N GLU A 307 2.57 21.77 21.12
CA GLU A 307 1.52 22.62 21.70
C GLU A 307 0.83 23.45 20.60
N TYR A 308 -0.47 23.22 20.45
CA TYR A 308 -1.36 24.02 19.61
C TYR A 308 -2.17 24.96 20.49
N GLU A 309 -2.05 26.28 20.28
CA GLU A 309 -2.89 27.28 20.94
C GLU A 309 -3.92 27.83 19.94
N PHE A 310 -5.18 27.96 20.38
CA PHE A 310 -6.26 28.44 19.54
C PHE A 310 -6.76 29.81 20.02
N GLU A 311 -6.94 30.73 19.08
CA GLU A 311 -7.58 32.01 19.35
C GLU A 311 -9.11 31.84 19.43
N GLY A 312 -9.71 32.40 20.49
CA GLY A 312 -11.16 32.49 20.63
C GLY A 312 -11.79 31.37 21.44
N ASN A 313 -12.01 31.62 22.72
CA ASN A 313 -12.82 30.74 23.56
C ASN A 313 -14.30 30.80 23.12
N ARG A 314 -14.91 29.65 22.79
CA ARG A 314 -16.38 29.51 22.82
C ARG A 314 -16.82 29.58 24.29
N PRO A 315 -17.65 30.55 24.71
CA PRO A 315 -18.10 30.64 26.10
C PRO A 315 -18.83 29.37 26.52
N SER A 316 -18.50 28.86 27.69
CA SER A 316 -19.21 27.76 28.36
C SER A 316 -20.62 28.24 28.76
N GLY A 317 -21.59 28.10 27.86
CA GLY A 317 -22.99 28.44 28.18
C GLY A 317 -23.92 28.64 26.98
N TRP A 318 -23.40 28.81 25.77
CA TRP A 318 -24.22 28.94 24.57
C TRP A 318 -24.00 27.74 23.66
N PHE A 319 -24.72 26.65 23.96
CA PHE A 319 -24.81 25.52 23.04
C PHE A 319 -25.53 25.98 21.76
N ASN A 320 -24.91 25.70 20.61
CA ASN A 320 -25.52 25.70 19.27
C ASN A 320 -25.72 27.01 18.49
N PHE A 321 -25.09 28.15 18.81
CA PHE A 321 -25.33 29.33 17.97
C PHE A 321 -24.57 29.33 16.62
N LYS A 322 -23.41 28.66 16.48
CA LYS A 322 -22.66 28.49 15.19
C LYS A 322 -21.68 27.29 15.09
N GLY A 323 -21.74 26.31 16.01
CA GLY A 323 -20.75 25.21 16.07
C GLY A 323 -21.34 23.84 15.74
N GLN A 324 -20.56 22.97 15.09
CA GLN A 324 -20.96 21.59 14.86
C GLN A 324 -21.04 20.82 16.19
N SER A 325 -22.04 19.95 16.35
CA SER A 325 -22.10 19.02 17.50
C SER A 325 -21.07 17.90 17.37
N ALA A 326 -20.78 17.19 18.47
CA ALA A 326 -19.93 16.00 18.42
C ALA A 326 -20.43 15.00 17.38
N ASP A 327 -21.75 14.76 17.32
CA ASP A 327 -22.34 13.82 16.36
C ASP A 327 -22.20 14.33 14.91
N GLN A 328 -22.27 15.64 14.67
CA GLN A 328 -22.03 16.21 13.34
C GLN A 328 -20.57 16.06 12.92
N ILE A 329 -19.61 16.35 13.79
CA ILE A 329 -18.18 16.18 13.52
C ILE A 329 -17.86 14.71 13.25
N LEU A 330 -18.37 13.80 14.07
CA LEU A 330 -18.17 12.37 13.88
C LEU A 330 -18.83 11.88 12.59
N SER A 331 -20.04 12.33 12.25
CA SER A 331 -20.69 11.93 11.00
C SER A 331 -19.91 12.35 9.73
N GLN A 332 -19.10 13.42 9.82
CA GLN A 332 -18.30 13.96 8.72
C GLN A 332 -16.84 13.48 8.75
N SER A 333 -16.41 12.86 9.84
CA SER A 333 -15.04 12.42 10.05
C SER A 333 -14.75 11.14 9.26
N ARG A 334 -13.57 11.06 8.63
CA ARG A 334 -13.13 9.82 7.97
C ARG A 334 -12.51 8.84 8.96
N TRP A 335 -11.85 9.34 10.02
CA TRP A 335 -11.03 8.50 10.90
C TRP A 335 -11.55 8.36 12.32
N LEU A 336 -12.14 9.40 12.88
CA LEU A 336 -12.61 9.41 14.28
C LEU A 336 -13.85 8.53 14.46
N LYS A 337 -14.73 8.45 13.45
CA LYS A 337 -16.02 7.74 13.55
C LYS A 337 -15.90 6.21 13.64
N GLU A 338 -14.79 5.66 13.16
CA GLU A 338 -14.51 4.23 13.09
C GLU A 338 -13.73 3.69 14.30
N ASP A 339 -13.33 4.57 15.23
CA ASP A 339 -12.51 4.23 16.41
C ASP A 339 -13.24 4.61 17.70
N ASP A 340 -13.78 3.61 18.41
CA ASP A 340 -14.60 3.81 19.62
C ASP A 340 -13.94 4.69 20.69
N ASN A 341 -12.61 4.60 20.83
CA ASN A 341 -11.86 5.41 21.79
C ASN A 341 -11.87 6.88 21.35
N LEU A 342 -11.65 7.14 20.06
CA LEU A 342 -11.72 8.48 19.50
C LEU A 342 -13.14 9.05 19.49
N VAL A 343 -14.15 8.23 19.19
CA VAL A 343 -15.57 8.62 19.32
C VAL A 343 -15.85 9.07 20.75
N THR A 344 -15.41 8.29 21.74
CA THR A 344 -15.60 8.60 23.16
C THR A 344 -14.87 9.89 23.54
N LEU A 345 -13.65 10.07 23.05
CA LEU A 345 -12.84 11.26 23.28
C LEU A 345 -13.49 12.52 22.71
N VAL A 346 -13.93 12.48 21.45
CA VAL A 346 -14.64 13.59 20.79
C VAL A 346 -15.90 13.93 21.56
N LYS A 347 -16.74 12.95 21.90
CA LYS A 347 -17.94 13.18 22.72
C LYS A 347 -17.60 13.78 24.09
N GLY A 348 -16.48 13.37 24.69
CA GLY A 348 -15.95 13.91 25.94
C GLY A 348 -15.59 15.39 25.87
N PHE A 349 -15.11 15.89 24.72
CA PHE A 349 -14.84 17.32 24.54
C PHE A 349 -16.09 18.19 24.59
N PHE A 350 -17.23 17.68 24.12
CA PHE A 350 -18.51 18.39 24.10
C PHE A 350 -19.38 18.13 25.34
N GLY A 351 -18.95 17.24 26.23
CA GLY A 351 -19.67 16.90 27.46
C GLY A 351 -19.75 18.03 28.49
N LYS A 352 -20.69 17.93 29.44
CA LYS A 352 -20.82 18.90 30.56
C LYS A 352 -19.59 18.92 31.47
N ASN A 353 -18.97 17.76 31.67
CA ASN A 353 -17.68 17.60 32.34
C ASN A 353 -16.61 17.37 31.27
N ARG A 354 -16.13 18.46 30.67
CA ARG A 354 -15.17 18.39 29.56
C ARG A 354 -13.91 17.64 29.96
N LEU A 355 -13.44 16.79 29.08
CA LEU A 355 -12.26 15.97 29.30
C LEU A 355 -10.97 16.80 29.17
N VAL A 356 -10.17 16.89 30.24
CA VAL A 356 -8.99 17.77 30.32
C VAL A 356 -7.69 17.05 29.90
N SER A 357 -7.62 15.73 30.08
CA SER A 357 -6.45 14.93 29.68
C SER A 357 -6.85 13.50 29.31
N HIS A 358 -6.27 12.98 28.24
CA HIS A 358 -6.46 11.61 27.77
C HIS A 358 -5.18 11.00 27.24
N SER A 359 -4.88 9.77 27.65
CA SER A 359 -3.84 8.95 27.04
C SER A 359 -4.51 7.80 26.30
N PHE A 360 -4.14 7.59 25.04
CA PHE A 360 -4.61 6.43 24.31
C PHE A 360 -3.55 5.99 23.30
N GLU A 361 -3.47 4.68 23.08
CA GLU A 361 -2.65 4.15 22.01
C GLU A 361 -3.42 4.26 20.70
N THR A 362 -2.85 4.96 19.72
CA THR A 362 -3.47 5.11 18.40
C THR A 362 -3.05 3.97 17.49
N ASP A 363 -4.01 3.19 17.00
CA ASP A 363 -3.72 2.26 15.90
C ASP A 363 -3.65 3.03 14.57
N TYR A 364 -2.50 2.94 13.89
CA TYR A 364 -2.26 3.46 12.54
C TYR A 364 -2.25 2.39 11.47
N SER A 365 -2.60 1.14 11.78
CA SER A 365 -2.51 0.02 10.85
C SER A 365 -3.25 0.28 9.54
N ALA A 366 -4.41 0.94 9.59
CA ALA A 366 -5.17 1.33 8.40
C ALA A 366 -4.46 2.42 7.56
N VAL A 367 -3.90 3.45 8.21
CA VAL A 367 -3.12 4.50 7.56
C VAL A 367 -1.88 3.87 6.91
N GLY A 368 -1.15 3.04 7.66
CA GLY A 368 0.06 2.39 7.15
C GLY A 368 -0.20 1.42 6.00
N LYS A 369 -1.33 0.69 6.04
CA LYS A 369 -1.81 -0.11 4.90
C LYS A 369 -2.12 0.79 3.70
N GLY A 370 -2.84 1.89 3.89
CA GLY A 370 -3.14 2.86 2.83
C GLY A 370 -1.89 3.43 2.18
N MET A 371 -0.91 3.87 2.98
CA MET A 371 0.38 4.36 2.47
C MET A 371 1.16 3.27 1.71
N LYS A 372 1.13 2.02 2.20
CA LYS A 372 1.73 0.88 1.48
C LYS A 372 1.06 0.68 0.11
N LEU A 373 -0.28 0.74 0.06
CA LEU A 373 -1.03 0.63 -1.20
C LEU A 373 -0.66 1.76 -2.17
N GLY A 374 -0.60 3.00 -1.71
CA GLY A 374 -0.13 4.14 -2.52
C GLY A 374 1.28 3.94 -3.05
N GLY A 375 2.19 3.43 -2.22
CA GLY A 375 3.58 3.18 -2.60
C GLY A 375 3.71 2.09 -3.67
N ILE A 376 2.89 1.04 -3.60
CA ILE A 376 2.82 0.01 -4.64
C ILE A 376 2.24 0.60 -5.94
N ALA A 377 1.17 1.39 -5.87
CA ALA A 377 0.59 2.05 -7.04
C ALA A 377 1.60 2.98 -7.76
N ALA A 378 2.43 3.69 -6.99
CA ALA A 378 3.52 4.50 -7.51
C ALA A 378 4.58 3.66 -8.25
N LYS A 379 4.96 2.50 -7.70
CA LYS A 379 5.90 1.55 -8.34
C LYS A 379 5.35 0.94 -9.63
N CYS A 380 4.03 0.88 -9.77
CA CYS A 380 3.34 0.36 -10.97
C CYS A 380 3.00 1.46 -12.00
N ASP A 381 3.58 2.66 -11.87
CA ASP A 381 3.41 3.78 -12.80
C ASP A 381 1.93 4.17 -13.02
N PHE A 382 1.11 4.16 -11.96
CA PHE A 382 -0.27 4.64 -12.05
C PHE A 382 -0.26 6.12 -12.44
N PRO A 383 -1.08 6.54 -13.43
CA PRO A 383 -1.15 7.94 -13.83
C PRO A 383 -1.42 8.86 -12.64
N MET A 384 -0.74 10.01 -12.61
CA MET A 384 -0.82 11.03 -11.54
C MET A 384 -0.22 10.62 -10.18
N VAL A 385 0.24 9.38 -9.99
CA VAL A 385 0.96 9.00 -8.77
C VAL A 385 2.45 9.27 -8.96
N LYS A 386 2.97 10.32 -8.31
CA LYS A 386 4.40 10.66 -8.42
C LYS A 386 5.26 9.62 -7.70
N ALA A 387 6.15 8.96 -8.43
CA ALA A 387 7.08 7.97 -7.88
C ALA A 387 7.95 8.49 -6.72
N SER A 388 8.32 9.78 -6.76
CA SER A 388 9.10 10.43 -5.70
C SER A 388 8.40 10.40 -4.33
N LEU A 389 7.06 10.33 -4.30
CA LEU A 389 6.31 10.29 -3.05
C LEU A 389 6.41 8.94 -2.32
N SER A 390 6.84 7.87 -3.01
CA SER A 390 6.81 6.51 -2.46
C SER A 390 7.87 6.25 -1.39
N HIS A 391 9.11 6.67 -1.62
CA HIS A 391 10.23 6.46 -0.68
C HIS A 391 10.01 7.23 0.62
N ASP A 392 9.68 8.52 0.50
CA ASP A 392 9.41 9.39 1.66
C ASP A 392 8.18 8.89 2.45
N CYS A 393 7.19 8.25 1.79
CA CYS A 393 6.06 7.66 2.49
C CYS A 393 6.41 6.38 3.26
N GLU A 394 7.31 5.53 2.75
CA GLU A 394 7.70 4.29 3.41
C GLU A 394 8.41 4.56 4.74
N GLU A 395 9.34 5.52 4.76
CA GLU A 395 10.02 5.96 5.99
C GLU A 395 9.03 6.54 7.00
N ARG A 396 8.15 7.46 6.56
CA ARG A 396 7.11 8.07 7.41
C ARG A 396 6.15 7.05 8.02
N ARG A 397 5.74 6.06 7.22
CA ARG A 397 4.86 4.98 7.69
C ARG A 397 5.49 4.22 8.86
N GLU A 398 6.76 3.86 8.77
CA GLU A 398 7.44 3.11 9.83
C GLU A 398 7.56 3.87 11.14
N GLU A 399 7.75 5.19 11.06
CA GLU A 399 7.80 6.06 12.24
C GLU A 399 6.42 6.23 12.90
N MET A 400 5.35 6.42 12.12
CA MET A 400 4.00 6.59 12.65
C MET A 400 3.50 5.33 13.38
N MET A 401 3.81 4.15 12.86
CA MET A 401 3.33 2.86 13.38
C MET A 401 3.93 2.47 14.74
N LYS A 402 4.91 3.24 15.27
CA LYS A 402 5.63 2.92 16.52
C LYS A 402 5.26 3.83 17.71
N ARG A 403 4.28 4.72 17.58
CA ARG A 403 4.08 5.82 18.53
C ARG A 403 2.82 5.67 19.38
N ASN A 404 2.98 5.75 20.70
CA ASN A 404 1.90 5.93 21.66
C ASN A 404 1.80 7.42 22.04
N LEU A 405 0.65 8.06 21.81
CA LEU A 405 0.49 9.51 21.97
C LEU A 405 -0.47 9.84 23.11
N ARG A 406 -0.12 10.84 23.91
CA ARG A 406 -0.98 11.37 24.96
C ARG A 406 -1.40 12.80 24.63
N TYR A 407 -2.69 13.08 24.79
CA TYR A 407 -3.33 14.34 24.47
C TYR A 407 -3.82 15.03 25.74
N TYR A 408 -3.42 16.29 25.92
CA TYR A 408 -3.97 17.16 26.96
C TYR A 408 -4.74 18.28 26.30
N VAL A 409 -5.97 18.52 26.74
CA VAL A 409 -6.86 19.51 26.13
C VAL A 409 -7.28 20.50 27.20
N ASP A 410 -6.87 21.75 27.02
CA ASP A 410 -7.25 22.85 27.90
C ASP A 410 -8.43 23.62 27.31
N PHE A 411 -9.42 23.92 28.15
CA PHE A 411 -10.60 24.73 27.82
C PHE A 411 -10.60 26.06 28.57
N ARG A 412 -9.60 26.32 29.42
CA ARG A 412 -9.53 27.55 30.24
C ARG A 412 -9.13 28.73 29.37
N LYS A 413 -9.81 29.86 29.60
CA LYS A 413 -9.46 31.15 29.00
C LYS A 413 -8.23 31.68 29.75
N ARG A 414 -7.20 32.14 29.04
CA ARG A 414 -6.21 33.04 29.62
C ARG A 414 -6.82 34.44 29.78
#